data_AF-A0A1Z3HIP7-F1
#
_entry.id   AF-A0A1Z3HIP7-F1
#
_cell.length_a   1.000
_cell.length_b   1.000
_cell.length_c   1.000
_cell.angle_alpha   90.00
_cell.angle_beta   90.00
_cell.angle_gamma   90.00
#
_symmetry.space_group_name_H-M   'P 1'
#
loop_
_entity.id
_entity.type
_entity.pdbx_description
1 polymer ?
#
loop_
_entity_poly.entity_id
_entity_poly.type
_entity_poly.pdbx_seq_one_letter_code
_entity_poly.pdbx_strand_id
1 'polypeptide(L)'
;MRPHLSLIPTSFGLCLLGSSVSLLLLNLESWDGEQGPLSASVPLGTVIALIGITIVSMTWLSAWILSQQMIQLIRQLTEYLLQVQAGDCDRPMRGLIWSRDLVHELNRWSSLLVDILHAHYRIETDLRESEERYALALQGANDGIWDWDLRSNRMHYSSRWKTLLGYDEETIGASPEDWFSRIHPEDLLSVKVSLAAHLQGETPHFESEHRLLRGDGRYGWVLVRGLAVCDQQHQTNRIAGSLTDITARKQTEEQLRYEALHDSLTHLPNRTHLIQQLQQTLDTVRVHPQYLAAVLLLDL
;
A
#
# COMPACT_ATOMS: atom_id res chain seq x y z
N MET A 1 57.13 -24.42 -14.37
CA MET A 1 57.92 -23.20 -14.61
C MET A 1 57.29 -22.07 -13.83
N ARG A 2 57.97 -21.61 -12.77
CA ARG A 2 57.56 -20.47 -11.95
C ARG A 2 58.25 -19.20 -12.47
N PRO A 3 57.57 -18.05 -12.46
CA PRO A 3 58.20 -16.82 -12.04
C PRO A 3 57.67 -16.45 -10.65
N HIS A 4 58.60 -16.19 -9.73
CA HIS A 4 58.37 -15.45 -8.51
C HIS A 4 57.83 -14.06 -8.87
N LEU A 5 56.62 -13.72 -8.45
CA LEU A 5 56.13 -12.36 -8.39
C LEU A 5 56.08 -11.95 -6.93
N SER A 6 57.10 -11.19 -6.54
CA SER A 6 57.19 -10.46 -5.29
C SER A 6 56.04 -9.47 -5.17
N LEU A 7 55.28 -9.60 -4.09
CA LEU A 7 54.36 -8.58 -3.58
C LEU A 7 55.10 -7.25 -3.44
N ILE A 8 54.64 -6.21 -4.13
CA ILE A 8 54.91 -4.83 -3.71
C ILE A 8 53.63 -4.37 -3.00
N PRO A 9 53.63 -4.22 -1.67
CA PRO A 9 52.45 -3.80 -0.93
C PRO A 9 52.12 -2.34 -1.22
N THR A 10 50.82 -2.01 -1.23
CA THR A 10 50.25 -0.65 -1.36
C THR A 10 50.66 0.32 -0.25
N SER A 11 51.43 -0.13 0.74
CA SER A 11 52.19 0.74 1.63
C SER A 11 53.33 1.48 0.91
N PHE A 12 53.78 1.06 -0.28
CA PHE A 12 54.88 1.72 -0.99
C PHE A 12 54.56 3.16 -1.42
N GLY A 13 53.31 3.49 -1.78
CA GLY A 13 52.97 4.86 -2.21
C GLY A 13 53.02 5.90 -1.08
N LEU A 14 52.52 5.55 0.10
CA LEU A 14 52.57 6.41 1.30
C LEU A 14 53.92 6.31 2.05
N CYS A 15 54.57 5.14 2.07
CA CYS A 15 55.92 5.01 2.63
C CYS A 15 56.97 5.72 1.79
N LEU A 16 56.90 5.70 0.45
CA LEU A 16 57.85 6.44 -0.39
C LEU A 16 57.73 7.96 -0.20
N LEU A 17 56.52 8.49 0.02
CA LEU A 17 56.33 9.91 0.33
C LEU A 17 56.92 10.27 1.71
N GLY A 18 56.70 9.45 2.73
CA GLY A 18 57.28 9.65 4.06
C GLY A 18 58.81 9.46 4.12
N SER A 19 59.35 8.49 3.38
CA SER A 19 60.79 8.19 3.36
C SER A 19 61.57 9.18 2.50
N SER A 20 61.01 9.67 1.39
CA SER A 20 61.67 10.68 0.53
C SER A 20 61.76 12.02 1.24
N VAL A 21 60.69 12.45 1.92
CA VAL A 21 60.69 13.70 2.70
C VAL A 21 61.59 13.59 3.93
N SER A 22 61.64 12.43 4.60
CA SER A 22 62.54 12.22 5.76
C SER A 22 64.02 12.16 5.35
N LEU A 23 64.37 11.49 4.24
CA LEU A 23 65.75 11.46 3.71
C LEU A 23 66.20 12.84 3.18
N LEU A 24 65.28 13.67 2.68
CA LEU A 24 65.58 15.03 2.22
C LEU A 24 65.73 16.03 3.39
N LEU A 25 64.93 15.90 4.45
CA LEU A 25 65.09 16.72 5.66
C LEU A 25 66.41 16.41 6.40
N LEU A 26 66.80 15.13 6.47
CA LEU A 26 68.09 14.70 7.03
C LEU A 26 69.30 15.24 6.24
N ASN A 27 69.20 15.37 4.90
CA ASN A 27 70.27 15.94 4.06
C ASN A 27 70.34 17.48 4.11
N LEU A 28 69.27 18.17 4.53
CA LEU A 28 69.26 19.62 4.73
C LEU A 28 69.86 20.03 6.08
N GLU A 29 69.74 19.20 7.12
CA GLU A 29 70.39 19.44 8.41
C GLU A 29 71.90 19.13 8.40
N SER A 30 72.40 18.30 7.48
CA SER A 30 73.81 17.90 7.40
C SER A 30 74.70 18.79 6.51
N TRP A 31 74.22 19.95 6.07
CA TRP A 31 74.97 20.83 5.17
C TRP A 31 75.82 21.85 5.95
N ASP A 32 76.98 21.42 6.44
CA ASP A 32 78.02 22.31 6.95
C ASP A 32 78.87 22.87 5.80
N GLY A 33 78.92 24.19 5.69
CA GLY A 33 79.53 24.89 4.56
C GLY A 33 81.05 24.78 4.51
N GLU A 34 81.58 23.99 3.58
CA GLU A 34 82.93 24.15 3.04
C GLU A 34 82.87 24.55 1.56
N GLN A 35 83.35 25.76 1.24
CA GLN A 35 83.40 26.31 -0.11
C GLN A 35 84.73 25.94 -0.80
N GLY A 36 84.67 25.15 -1.87
CA GLY A 36 85.74 25.00 -2.87
C GLY A 36 85.39 25.72 -4.18
N PRO A 37 86.36 26.27 -4.94
CA PRO A 37 86.07 27.24 -6.00
C PRO A 37 85.80 26.59 -7.38
N LEU A 38 84.87 27.23 -8.11
CA LEU A 38 84.49 27.09 -9.54
C LEU A 38 83.43 26.05 -9.91
N SER A 39 82.14 26.42 -9.79
CA SER A 39 81.23 26.66 -10.94
C SER A 39 79.79 26.91 -10.48
N ALA A 40 79.25 28.10 -10.73
CA ALA A 40 77.83 28.51 -10.64
C ALA A 40 76.97 27.79 -9.58
N SER A 41 77.11 28.17 -8.32
CA SER A 41 76.23 27.71 -7.23
C SER A 41 74.80 28.21 -7.47
N VAL A 42 73.92 27.32 -7.89
CA VAL A 42 72.47 27.57 -7.97
C VAL A 42 71.99 28.03 -6.58
N PRO A 43 71.39 29.22 -6.44
CA PRO A 43 71.04 29.75 -5.12
C PRO A 43 70.05 28.82 -4.44
N LEU A 44 70.27 28.52 -3.15
CA LEU A 44 69.48 27.56 -2.36
C LEU A 44 67.95 27.80 -2.51
N GLY A 45 67.52 29.06 -2.62
CA GLY A 45 66.12 29.43 -2.85
C GLY A 45 65.53 28.86 -4.16
N THR A 46 66.32 28.72 -5.23
CA THR A 46 65.86 28.11 -6.49
C THR A 46 65.69 26.60 -6.39
N VAL A 47 66.51 25.92 -5.59
CA VAL A 47 66.36 24.47 -5.32
C VAL A 47 65.10 24.20 -4.51
N ILE A 48 64.86 24.98 -3.45
CA ILE A 48 63.65 24.87 -2.62
C ILE A 48 62.39 25.17 -3.45
N ALA A 49 62.43 26.21 -4.30
CA ALA A 49 61.31 26.54 -5.18
C ALA A 49 61.00 25.41 -6.18
N LEU A 50 62.02 24.78 -6.78
CA LEU A 50 61.82 23.65 -7.69
C LEU A 50 61.21 22.44 -6.98
N ILE A 51 61.69 22.11 -5.77
CA ILE A 51 61.12 21.03 -4.96
C ILE A 51 59.65 21.32 -4.63
N GLY A 52 59.32 22.54 -4.19
CA GLY A 52 57.94 22.95 -3.93
C GLY A 52 57.04 22.79 -5.15
N ILE A 53 57.49 23.22 -6.33
CA ILE A 53 56.75 23.07 -7.59
C ILE A 53 56.53 21.59 -7.94
N THR A 54 57.54 20.73 -7.78
CA THR A 54 57.38 19.30 -8.08
C THR A 54 56.35 18.64 -7.16
N ILE A 55 56.38 18.92 -5.85
CA ILE A 55 55.42 18.36 -4.88
C ILE A 55 53.99 18.84 -5.18
N VAL A 56 53.82 20.14 -5.44
CA VAL A 56 52.50 20.70 -5.79
C VAL A 56 52.00 20.10 -7.11
N SER A 57 52.85 19.98 -8.13
CA SER A 57 52.46 19.38 -9.41
C SER A 57 52.10 17.90 -9.28
N MET A 58 52.82 17.14 -8.43
CA MET A 58 52.58 15.72 -8.23
C MET A 58 51.30 15.48 -7.42
N THR A 59 51.03 16.30 -6.41
CA THR A 59 49.76 16.25 -5.65
C THR A 59 48.58 16.60 -6.55
N TRP A 60 48.66 17.67 -7.35
CA TRP A 60 47.64 18.02 -8.33
C TRP A 60 47.42 16.93 -9.38
N LEU A 61 48.49 16.35 -9.93
CA LEU A 61 48.39 15.27 -10.91
C LEU A 61 47.72 14.03 -10.32
N SER A 62 48.08 13.66 -9.08
CA SER A 62 47.45 12.52 -8.39
C SER A 62 45.96 12.75 -8.11
N ALA A 63 45.58 13.96 -7.68
CA ALA A 63 44.19 14.33 -7.45
C ALA A 63 43.38 14.34 -8.76
N TRP A 64 43.97 14.82 -9.85
CA TRP A 64 43.36 14.81 -11.18
C TRP A 64 43.14 13.38 -11.68
N ILE A 65 44.14 12.49 -11.54
CA ILE A 65 44.01 11.07 -11.93
C ILE A 65 42.89 10.38 -11.13
N LEU A 66 42.84 10.58 -9.82
CA LEU A 66 41.77 10.02 -8.97
C LEU A 66 40.38 10.56 -9.35
N SER A 67 40.29 11.85 -9.69
CA SER A 67 39.04 12.46 -10.17
C SER A 67 38.58 11.85 -11.50
N GLN A 68 39.50 11.67 -12.47
CA GLN A 68 39.17 11.04 -13.74
C GLN A 68 38.70 9.59 -13.56
N GLN A 69 39.36 8.84 -12.67
CA GLN A 69 38.98 7.46 -12.34
C GLN A 69 37.58 7.40 -11.71
N MET A 70 37.26 8.31 -10.78
CA MET A 70 35.93 8.39 -10.16
C MET A 70 34.83 8.71 -11.17
N ILE A 71 35.07 9.63 -12.11
CA ILE A 71 34.09 9.99 -13.15
C ILE A 71 33.80 8.80 -14.07
N GLN A 72 34.83 8.06 -14.48
CA GLN A 72 34.66 6.87 -15.30
C GLN A 72 33.85 5.79 -14.58
N LEU A 73 34.08 5.62 -13.27
CA LEU A 73 33.39 4.64 -12.44
C LEU A 73 31.90 4.98 -12.28
N ILE A 74 31.58 6.24 -12.01
CA ILE A 74 30.18 6.71 -11.94
C ILE A 74 29.47 6.45 -13.26
N ARG A 75 30.10 6.79 -14.39
CA ARG A 75 29.51 6.61 -15.71
C ARG A 75 29.21 5.14 -16.01
N GLN A 76 30.14 4.23 -15.71
CA GLN A 76 29.92 2.79 -15.91
C GLN A 76 28.84 2.23 -14.98
N LEU A 77 28.79 2.67 -13.72
CA LEU A 77 27.71 2.28 -12.80
C LEU A 77 26.35 2.77 -13.31
N THR A 78 26.27 4.00 -13.80
CA THR A 78 25.02 4.53 -14.39
C THR A 78 24.58 3.71 -15.60
N GLU A 79 25.50 3.36 -16.49
CA GLU A 79 25.20 2.53 -17.67
C GLU A 79 24.73 1.11 -17.29
N TYR A 80 25.32 0.50 -16.26
CA TYR A 80 24.89 -0.80 -15.75
C TYR A 80 23.50 -0.76 -15.11
N LEU A 81 23.25 0.23 -14.26
CA LEU A 81 21.93 0.40 -13.62
C LEU A 81 20.83 0.63 -14.66
N LEU A 82 21.11 1.37 -15.74
CA LEU A 82 20.17 1.55 -16.84
C LEU A 82 19.89 0.25 -17.62
N GLN A 83 20.88 -0.64 -17.75
CA GLN A 83 20.70 -1.96 -18.38
C GLN A 83 19.83 -2.90 -17.53
N VAL A 84 20.06 -2.91 -16.22
CA VAL A 84 19.23 -3.67 -15.26
C VAL A 84 17.79 -3.16 -15.29
N GLN A 85 17.58 -1.84 -15.30
CA GLN A 85 16.24 -1.25 -15.42
C GLN A 85 15.55 -1.63 -16.75
N ALA A 86 16.31 -1.86 -17.82
CA ALA A 86 15.81 -2.33 -19.11
C ALA A 86 15.59 -3.87 -19.17
N GLY A 87 15.86 -4.60 -18.08
CA GLY A 87 15.62 -6.04 -17.96
C GLY A 87 16.73 -6.96 -18.49
N ASP A 88 17.88 -6.42 -18.90
CA ASP A 88 19.03 -7.21 -19.40
C ASP A 88 20.05 -7.41 -18.27
N CYS A 89 19.94 -8.53 -17.53
CA CYS A 89 20.77 -8.84 -16.35
C CYS A 89 22.00 -9.72 -16.66
N ASP A 90 22.17 -10.21 -17.90
CA ASP A 90 23.14 -11.27 -18.21
C ASP A 90 24.55 -10.75 -18.56
N ARG A 91 24.75 -9.43 -18.64
CA ARG A 91 26.03 -8.83 -19.02
C ARG A 91 26.80 -8.32 -17.80
N PRO A 92 27.90 -8.97 -17.40
CA PRO A 92 28.72 -8.48 -16.30
C PRO A 92 29.45 -7.19 -16.69
N MET A 93 29.62 -6.30 -15.72
CA MET A 93 30.38 -5.06 -15.84
C MET A 93 31.81 -5.35 -16.33
N ARG A 94 32.23 -4.77 -17.47
CA ARG A 94 33.59 -4.99 -18.01
C ARG A 94 34.65 -4.32 -17.13
N GLY A 95 35.67 -5.10 -16.78
CA GLY A 95 36.60 -4.82 -15.70
C GLY A 95 37.48 -3.57 -15.84
N LEU A 96 37.72 -2.93 -14.68
CA LEU A 96 38.76 -1.94 -14.46
C LEU A 96 39.68 -2.47 -13.33
N ILE A 97 40.99 -2.33 -13.52
CA ILE A 97 42.02 -2.90 -12.62
C ILE A 97 42.11 -2.06 -11.34
N TRP A 98 41.50 -2.56 -10.27
CA TRP A 98 41.76 -2.20 -8.86
C TRP A 98 42.04 -3.49 -8.06
N SER A 99 42.48 -3.38 -6.79
CA SER A 99 42.72 -4.56 -5.95
C SER A 99 41.48 -5.47 -5.98
N ARG A 100 41.71 -6.78 -6.08
CA ARG A 100 40.66 -7.80 -6.23
C ARG A 100 39.50 -7.58 -5.25
N ASP A 101 39.81 -7.13 -4.05
CA ASP A 101 38.87 -6.87 -2.97
C ASP A 101 37.89 -5.72 -3.26
N LEU A 102 38.34 -4.61 -3.85
CA LEU A 102 37.48 -3.44 -4.10
C LEU A 102 36.46 -3.70 -5.21
N VAL A 103 36.84 -4.43 -6.26
CA VAL A 103 35.93 -4.83 -7.35
C VAL A 103 34.92 -5.87 -6.86
N HIS A 104 35.35 -6.81 -6.02
CA HIS A 104 34.44 -7.77 -5.41
C HIS A 104 33.45 -7.12 -4.43
N GLU A 105 33.88 -6.12 -3.66
CA GLU A 105 32.98 -5.34 -2.81
C GLU A 105 32.00 -4.51 -3.63
N LEU A 106 32.46 -3.79 -4.66
CA LEU A 106 31.58 -2.98 -5.50
C LEU A 106 30.52 -3.83 -6.21
N ASN A 107 30.90 -4.99 -6.75
CA ASN A 107 29.96 -5.94 -7.37
C ASN A 107 28.97 -6.50 -6.33
N ARG A 108 29.42 -6.77 -5.10
CA ARG A 108 28.54 -7.23 -4.02
C ARG A 108 27.51 -6.16 -3.66
N TRP A 109 27.93 -4.91 -3.50
CA TRP A 109 27.04 -3.79 -3.22
C TRP A 109 26.07 -3.52 -4.38
N SER A 110 26.55 -3.59 -5.62
CA SER A 110 25.71 -3.44 -6.81
C SER A 110 24.63 -4.54 -6.89
N SER A 111 25.00 -5.81 -6.68
CA SER A 111 24.02 -6.91 -6.64
C SER A 111 22.99 -6.71 -5.54
N LEU A 112 23.43 -6.37 -4.32
CA LEU A 112 22.51 -6.11 -3.20
C LEU A 112 21.52 -4.98 -3.50
N LEU A 113 21.98 -3.89 -4.12
CA LEU A 113 21.10 -2.78 -4.49
C LEU A 113 20.08 -3.19 -5.55
N VAL A 114 20.49 -3.95 -6.56
CA VAL A 114 19.59 -4.48 -7.59
C VAL A 114 18.55 -5.42 -6.97
N ASP A 115 18.97 -6.31 -6.08
CA ASP A 115 18.07 -7.25 -5.41
C ASP A 115 17.03 -6.52 -4.55
N ILE A 116 17.46 -5.49 -3.79
CA ILE A 116 16.56 -4.66 -2.98
C ILE A 116 15.56 -3.89 -3.87
N LEU A 117 16.03 -3.29 -4.97
CA LEU A 117 15.17 -2.56 -5.89
C LEU A 117 14.14 -3.48 -6.57
N HIS A 118 14.57 -4.67 -7.00
CA HIS A 118 13.66 -5.68 -7.56
C HIS A 118 12.64 -6.16 -6.53
N ALA A 119 13.05 -6.38 -5.28
CA ALA A 119 12.13 -6.77 -4.21
C ALA A 119 11.09 -5.67 -3.95
N HIS A 120 11.51 -4.41 -3.88
CA HIS A 120 10.60 -3.28 -3.68
C HIS A 120 9.62 -3.13 -4.84
N TYR A 121 10.11 -3.21 -6.08
CA TYR A 121 9.26 -3.12 -7.26
C TYR A 121 8.22 -4.24 -7.28
N ARG A 122 8.61 -5.49 -6.95
CA ARG A 122 7.67 -6.63 -6.86
C ARG A 122 6.59 -6.42 -5.82
N ILE A 123 6.95 -5.93 -4.62
CA ILE A 123 5.98 -5.63 -3.57
C ILE A 123 4.98 -4.58 -4.04
N GLU A 124 5.46 -3.54 -4.71
CA GLU A 124 4.62 -2.47 -5.23
C GLU A 124 3.70 -2.93 -6.36
N THR A 125 4.21 -3.74 -7.30
CA THR A 125 3.40 -4.31 -8.38
C THR A 125 2.37 -5.30 -7.86
N ASP A 126 2.75 -6.20 -6.95
CA ASP A 126 1.85 -7.19 -6.36
C ASP A 126 0.74 -6.50 -5.55
N LEU A 127 1.09 -5.46 -4.80
CA LEU A 127 0.13 -4.62 -4.08
C LEU A 127 -0.83 -3.95 -5.06
N ARG A 128 -0.31 -3.31 -6.11
CA ARG A 128 -1.13 -2.63 -7.12
C ARG A 128 -2.07 -3.59 -7.85
N GLU A 129 -1.59 -4.75 -8.29
CA GLU A 129 -2.43 -5.76 -8.95
C GLU A 129 -3.53 -6.28 -8.02
N SER A 130 -3.19 -6.48 -6.75
CA SER A 130 -4.15 -6.87 -5.72
C SER A 130 -5.22 -5.78 -5.52
N GLU A 131 -4.80 -4.51 -5.36
CA GLU A 131 -5.69 -3.35 -5.23
C GLU A 131 -6.60 -3.17 -6.45
N GLU A 132 -6.05 -3.25 -7.67
CA GLU A 132 -6.82 -3.18 -8.91
C GLU A 132 -7.84 -4.32 -8.99
N ARG A 133 -7.45 -5.55 -8.67
CA ARG A 133 -8.36 -6.71 -8.64
C ARG A 133 -9.49 -6.52 -7.63
N TYR A 134 -9.18 -6.02 -6.43
CA TYR A 134 -10.21 -5.72 -5.42
C TYR A 134 -11.13 -4.60 -5.88
N ALA A 135 -10.59 -3.51 -6.42
CA ALA A 135 -11.39 -2.39 -6.93
C ALA A 135 -12.35 -2.85 -8.04
N LEU A 136 -11.88 -3.67 -8.98
CA LEU A 136 -12.71 -4.24 -10.05
C LEU A 136 -13.80 -5.18 -9.51
N ALA A 137 -13.48 -6.04 -8.54
CA ALA A 137 -14.45 -6.93 -7.92
C ALA A 137 -15.56 -6.13 -7.21
N LEU A 138 -15.19 -5.07 -6.48
CA LEU A 138 -16.13 -4.18 -5.80
C LEU A 138 -17.00 -3.40 -6.78
N GLN A 139 -16.40 -2.89 -7.86
CA GLN A 139 -17.14 -2.20 -8.91
C GLN A 139 -18.13 -3.13 -9.61
N GLY A 140 -17.74 -4.38 -9.90
CA GLY A 140 -18.61 -5.39 -10.50
C GLY A 140 -19.77 -5.82 -9.61
N ALA A 141 -19.56 -5.91 -8.29
CA ALA A 141 -20.61 -6.20 -7.31
C ALA A 141 -21.61 -5.05 -7.14
N ASN A 142 -21.26 -3.84 -7.60
CA ASN A 142 -22.07 -2.64 -7.44
C ASN A 142 -22.33 -2.30 -5.95
N ASP A 143 -21.39 -2.67 -5.06
CA ASP A 143 -21.49 -2.49 -3.61
C ASP A 143 -20.78 -1.23 -3.11
N GLY A 144 -21.25 -0.67 -2.00
CA GLY A 144 -20.56 0.37 -1.24
C GLY A 144 -19.80 -0.21 -0.05
N ILE A 145 -18.54 0.20 0.15
CA ILE A 145 -17.75 -0.22 1.32
C ILE A 145 -17.94 0.72 2.49
N TRP A 146 -17.99 0.13 3.69
CA TRP A 146 -17.97 0.82 4.97
C TRP A 146 -16.96 0.14 5.91
N ASP A 147 -16.38 0.94 6.80
CA ASP A 147 -15.35 0.51 7.74
C ASP A 147 -15.53 1.26 9.06
N TRP A 148 -15.65 0.52 10.15
CA TRP A 148 -15.75 1.07 11.49
C TRP A 148 -14.52 0.69 12.30
N ASP A 149 -13.73 1.70 12.63
CA ASP A 149 -12.72 1.59 13.68
C ASP A 149 -13.39 1.78 15.05
N LEU A 150 -13.49 0.70 15.82
CA LEU A 150 -14.13 0.68 17.14
C LEU A 150 -13.25 1.35 18.20
N ARG A 151 -11.94 1.48 17.98
CA ARG A 151 -11.02 2.13 18.92
C ARG A 151 -11.14 3.64 18.86
N SER A 152 -11.16 4.19 17.64
CA SER A 152 -11.31 5.64 17.43
C SER A 152 -12.78 6.07 17.32
N ASN A 153 -13.71 5.12 17.27
CA ASN A 153 -15.13 5.32 17.01
C ASN A 153 -15.39 6.11 15.73
N ARG A 154 -14.66 5.78 14.66
CA ARG A 154 -14.77 6.47 13.36
C ARG A 154 -15.25 5.50 12.29
N MET A 155 -16.23 5.96 11.53
CA MET A 155 -16.71 5.32 10.31
C MET A 155 -16.01 5.94 9.10
N HIS A 156 -15.64 5.08 8.18
CA HIS A 156 -15.22 5.44 6.83
C HIS A 156 -16.21 4.83 5.84
N TYR A 157 -16.69 5.65 4.92
CA TYR A 157 -17.58 5.25 3.84
C TYR A 157 -16.88 5.52 2.50
N SER A 158 -16.83 4.52 1.64
CA SER A 158 -16.35 4.70 0.26
C SER A 158 -17.21 5.69 -0.51
N SER A 159 -16.65 6.37 -1.52
CA SER A 159 -17.39 7.28 -2.40
C SER A 159 -18.61 6.59 -3.03
N ARG A 160 -18.46 5.31 -3.39
CA ARG A 160 -19.55 4.50 -3.95
C ARG A 160 -20.70 4.27 -2.99
N TRP A 161 -20.44 4.07 -1.70
CA TRP A 161 -21.48 3.97 -0.67
C TRP A 161 -22.36 5.23 -0.65
N LYS A 162 -21.72 6.40 -0.74
CA LYS A 162 -22.40 7.70 -0.77
C LYS A 162 -23.25 7.84 -2.04
N THR A 163 -22.67 7.54 -3.21
CA THR A 163 -23.38 7.59 -4.49
C THR A 163 -24.57 6.64 -4.55
N LEU A 164 -24.45 5.42 -4.00
CA LEU A 164 -25.51 4.41 -4.00
C LEU A 164 -26.75 4.87 -3.22
N LEU A 165 -26.53 5.64 -2.14
CA LEU A 165 -27.61 6.23 -1.34
C LEU A 165 -28.02 7.64 -1.80
N GLY A 166 -27.42 8.15 -2.87
CA GLY A 166 -27.72 9.46 -3.45
C GLY A 166 -27.19 10.65 -2.62
N TYR A 167 -26.11 10.45 -1.88
CA TYR A 167 -25.43 11.50 -1.12
C TYR A 167 -24.22 12.06 -1.85
N ASP A 168 -23.96 13.36 -1.66
CA ASP A 168 -22.71 13.98 -2.11
C ASP A 168 -21.55 13.59 -1.20
N GLU A 169 -20.32 13.80 -1.68
CA GLU A 169 -19.12 13.33 -1.01
C GLU A 169 -18.88 14.00 0.37
N GLU A 170 -19.43 15.20 0.58
CA GLU A 170 -19.26 15.99 1.80
C GLU A 170 -20.43 15.86 2.80
N THR A 171 -21.55 15.21 2.43
CA THR A 171 -22.79 15.29 3.22
C THR A 171 -22.84 14.33 4.42
N ILE A 172 -21.98 13.31 4.45
CA ILE A 172 -22.00 12.26 5.47
C ILE A 172 -20.73 12.37 6.31
N GLY A 173 -20.91 12.51 7.63
CA GLY A 173 -19.81 12.54 8.58
C GLY A 173 -19.14 11.18 8.76
N ALA A 174 -18.13 11.16 9.63
CA ALA A 174 -17.35 9.98 9.95
C ALA A 174 -17.80 9.31 11.26
N SER A 175 -19.04 9.56 11.71
CA SER A 175 -19.57 9.05 12.98
C SER A 175 -20.49 7.84 12.75
N PRO A 176 -20.48 6.84 13.65
CA PRO A 176 -21.45 5.74 13.63
C PRO A 176 -22.89 6.22 13.85
N GLU A 177 -23.08 7.27 14.64
CA GLU A 177 -24.40 7.87 14.89
C GLU A 177 -25.05 8.40 13.60
N ASP A 178 -24.25 8.86 12.63
CA ASP A 178 -24.74 9.26 11.31
C ASP A 178 -25.34 8.08 10.54
N TRP A 179 -24.85 6.86 10.75
CA TRP A 179 -25.45 5.67 10.16
C TRP A 179 -26.72 5.27 10.90
N PHE A 180 -26.66 5.15 12.24
CA PHE A 180 -27.82 4.73 13.04
C PHE A 180 -29.01 5.68 12.92
N SER A 181 -28.77 6.99 12.79
CA SER A 181 -29.83 7.99 12.62
C SER A 181 -30.57 7.91 11.28
N ARG A 182 -29.98 7.22 10.28
CA ARG A 182 -30.57 7.04 8.94
C ARG A 182 -31.32 5.71 8.80
N ILE A 183 -31.15 4.80 9.75
CA ILE A 183 -31.90 3.54 9.74
C ILE A 183 -33.36 3.85 10.10
N HIS A 184 -34.29 3.20 9.41
CA HIS A 184 -35.72 3.35 9.71
C HIS A 184 -36.01 2.98 11.18
N PRO A 185 -36.84 3.75 11.92
CA PRO A 185 -37.05 3.53 13.35
C PRO A 185 -37.50 2.12 13.75
N GLU A 186 -38.29 1.46 12.89
CA GLU A 186 -38.75 0.09 13.10
C GLU A 186 -37.61 -0.95 12.99
N ASP A 187 -36.59 -0.67 12.19
CA ASP A 187 -35.51 -1.62 11.89
C ASP A 187 -34.32 -1.43 12.85
N LEU A 188 -34.19 -0.24 13.45
CA LEU A 188 -33.04 0.18 14.27
C LEU A 188 -32.71 -0.81 15.40
N LEU A 189 -33.72 -1.30 16.11
CA LEU A 189 -33.51 -2.22 17.23
C LEU A 189 -32.94 -3.55 16.74
N SER A 190 -33.50 -4.10 15.66
CA SER A 190 -33.06 -5.37 15.07
C SER A 190 -31.61 -5.28 14.59
N VAL A 191 -31.24 -4.18 13.92
CA VAL A 191 -29.87 -3.93 13.47
C VAL A 191 -28.90 -3.89 14.64
N LYS A 192 -29.22 -3.13 15.70
CA LYS A 192 -28.35 -3.01 16.88
C LYS A 192 -28.12 -4.35 17.57
N VAL A 193 -29.17 -5.17 17.70
CA VAL A 193 -29.07 -6.51 18.31
C VAL A 193 -28.18 -7.42 17.47
N SER A 194 -28.41 -7.50 16.16
CA SER A 194 -27.60 -8.32 15.25
C SER A 194 -26.12 -7.89 15.23
N LEU A 195 -25.88 -6.57 15.21
CA LEU A 195 -24.54 -6.01 15.24
C LEU A 195 -23.82 -6.32 16.56
N ALA A 196 -24.49 -6.15 17.70
CA ALA A 196 -23.93 -6.47 19.01
C ALA A 196 -23.58 -7.95 19.13
N ALA A 197 -24.46 -8.85 18.68
CA ALA A 197 -24.20 -10.29 18.67
C ALA A 197 -22.95 -10.64 17.83
N HIS A 198 -22.80 -10.02 16.66
CA HIS A 198 -21.60 -10.25 15.84
C HIS A 198 -20.32 -9.72 16.50
N LEU A 199 -20.36 -8.52 17.08
CA LEU A 199 -19.20 -7.93 17.76
C LEU A 199 -18.76 -8.73 19.00
N GLN A 200 -19.69 -9.47 19.62
CA GLN A 200 -19.44 -10.41 20.73
C GLN A 200 -18.98 -11.80 20.25
N GLY A 201 -18.93 -12.02 18.93
CA GLY A 201 -18.51 -13.30 18.34
C GLY A 201 -19.59 -14.40 18.37
N GLU A 202 -20.85 -14.04 18.62
CA GLU A 202 -21.96 -15.01 18.63
C GLU A 202 -22.35 -15.46 17.22
N THR A 203 -22.02 -14.66 16.20
CA THR A 203 -22.27 -14.95 14.79
C THR A 203 -20.99 -14.86 13.96
N PRO A 204 -20.83 -15.70 12.91
CA PRO A 204 -19.62 -15.71 12.08
C PRO A 204 -19.48 -14.47 11.19
N HIS A 205 -20.58 -13.80 10.86
CA HIS A 205 -20.61 -12.55 10.11
C HIS A 205 -21.83 -11.73 10.53
N PHE A 206 -21.74 -10.41 10.36
CA PHE A 206 -22.88 -9.52 10.46
C PHE A 206 -23.63 -9.52 9.12
N GLU A 207 -24.94 -9.73 9.16
CA GLU A 207 -25.83 -9.56 8.02
C GLU A 207 -27.14 -8.89 8.48
N SER A 208 -27.60 -7.90 7.72
CA SER A 208 -28.86 -7.22 8.00
C SER A 208 -29.48 -6.63 6.74
N GLU A 209 -30.75 -6.97 6.48
CA GLU A 209 -31.60 -6.26 5.54
C GLU A 209 -32.45 -5.23 6.29
N HIS A 210 -32.28 -3.95 5.98
CA HIS A 210 -33.05 -2.88 6.63
C HIS A 210 -33.24 -1.69 5.70
N ARG A 211 -34.15 -0.79 6.09
CA ARG A 211 -34.41 0.45 5.39
C ARG A 211 -33.44 1.54 5.85
N LEU A 212 -32.85 2.23 4.88
CA LEU A 212 -31.90 3.31 5.10
C LEU A 212 -32.39 4.55 4.35
N LEU A 213 -32.35 5.70 5.02
CA LEU A 213 -32.72 6.99 4.46
C LEU A 213 -31.73 7.35 3.34
N ARG A 214 -32.25 7.81 2.20
CA ARG A 214 -31.47 8.26 1.04
C ARG A 214 -31.34 9.79 1.00
N GLY A 215 -30.49 10.30 0.12
CA GLY A 215 -30.33 11.74 -0.12
C GLY A 215 -31.61 12.46 -0.58
N ASP A 216 -32.53 11.73 -1.20
CA ASP A 216 -33.84 12.24 -1.64
C ASP A 216 -34.91 12.24 -0.53
N GLY A 217 -34.58 11.83 0.69
CA GLY A 217 -35.49 11.78 1.83
C GLY A 217 -36.40 10.55 1.88
N ARG A 218 -36.28 9.61 0.93
CA ARG A 218 -37.03 8.35 0.95
C ARG A 218 -36.19 7.22 1.56
N TYR A 219 -36.86 6.19 2.05
CA TYR A 219 -36.20 4.98 2.50
C TYR A 219 -35.98 4.01 1.34
N GLY A 220 -34.77 3.44 1.25
CA GLY A 220 -34.46 2.31 0.39
C GLY A 220 -34.05 1.08 1.19
N TRP A 221 -34.26 -0.10 0.61
CA TRP A 221 -33.81 -1.34 1.22
C TRP A 221 -32.33 -1.59 0.89
N VAL A 222 -31.55 -1.86 1.93
CA VAL A 222 -30.14 -2.20 1.81
C VAL A 222 -29.87 -3.55 2.48
N LEU A 223 -28.90 -4.27 1.93
CA LEU A 223 -28.29 -5.42 2.56
C LEU A 223 -26.91 -5.00 3.04
N VAL A 224 -26.69 -5.05 4.35
CA VAL A 224 -25.42 -4.71 4.97
C VAL A 224 -24.78 -5.98 5.49
N ARG A 225 -23.52 -6.20 5.10
CA ARG A 225 -22.71 -7.33 5.54
C ARG A 225 -21.39 -6.85 6.09
N GLY A 226 -20.90 -7.47 7.16
CA GLY A 226 -19.63 -7.08 7.76
C GLY A 226 -18.92 -8.22 8.47
N LEU A 227 -17.60 -8.08 8.59
CA LEU A 227 -16.73 -8.96 9.35
C LEU A 227 -15.95 -8.16 10.39
N ALA A 228 -16.06 -8.61 11.63
CA ALA A 228 -15.27 -8.14 12.75
C ALA A 228 -13.83 -8.67 12.66
N VAL A 229 -12.87 -7.80 12.92
CA VAL A 229 -11.45 -8.12 13.07
C VAL A 229 -11.09 -7.98 14.55
N CYS A 230 -10.49 -9.03 15.09
CA CYS A 230 -10.00 -9.04 16.47
C CYS A 230 -8.51 -8.74 16.52
N ASP A 231 -8.07 -8.07 17.58
CA ASP A 231 -6.65 -7.89 17.88
C ASP A 231 -6.00 -9.14 18.50
N GLN A 232 -4.72 -9.04 18.82
CA GLN A 232 -3.94 -10.09 19.49
C GLN A 232 -4.51 -10.52 20.86
N GLN A 233 -5.36 -9.69 21.47
CA GLN A 233 -6.01 -9.93 22.75
C GLN A 233 -7.43 -10.49 22.57
N HIS A 234 -7.80 -10.89 21.35
CA HIS A 234 -9.12 -11.38 20.96
C HIS A 234 -10.25 -10.36 21.21
N GLN A 235 -9.93 -9.07 21.25
CA GLN A 235 -10.93 -8.01 21.32
C GLN A 235 -11.21 -7.45 19.93
N THR A 236 -12.49 -7.31 19.60
CA THR A 236 -12.93 -6.74 18.33
C THR A 236 -12.51 -5.27 18.25
N ASN A 237 -11.64 -4.92 17.29
CA ASN A 237 -11.08 -3.57 17.16
C ASN A 237 -11.59 -2.82 15.92
N ARG A 238 -12.12 -3.54 14.93
CA ARG A 238 -12.58 -2.99 13.66
C ARG A 238 -13.65 -3.91 13.09
N ILE A 239 -14.63 -3.35 12.40
CA ILE A 239 -15.57 -4.11 11.59
C ILE A 239 -15.70 -3.44 10.23
N ALA A 240 -15.54 -4.20 9.15
CA ALA A 240 -15.59 -3.69 7.80
C ALA A 240 -16.47 -4.57 6.92
N GLY A 241 -17.03 -3.98 5.88
CA GLY A 241 -18.08 -4.65 5.15
C GLY A 241 -18.54 -3.95 3.88
N SER A 242 -19.60 -4.51 3.30
CA SER A 242 -20.27 -3.96 2.13
C SER A 242 -21.73 -3.64 2.38
N LEU A 243 -22.27 -2.77 1.54
CA LEU A 243 -23.65 -2.36 1.48
C LEU A 243 -24.13 -2.51 0.03
N THR A 244 -25.18 -3.29 -0.17
CA THR A 244 -25.81 -3.52 -1.47
C THR A 244 -27.21 -2.90 -1.47
N ASP A 245 -27.56 -2.17 -2.54
CA ASP A 245 -28.94 -1.74 -2.77
C ASP A 245 -29.79 -2.94 -3.21
N ILE A 246 -30.75 -3.34 -2.38
CA ILE A 246 -31.68 -4.44 -2.67
C ILE A 246 -33.11 -3.94 -2.90
N THR A 247 -33.29 -2.63 -3.13
CA THR A 247 -34.61 -2.01 -3.28
C THR A 247 -35.36 -2.59 -4.48
N ALA A 248 -34.71 -2.73 -5.64
CA ALA A 248 -35.33 -3.34 -6.82
C ALA A 248 -35.76 -4.79 -6.54
N ARG A 249 -34.90 -5.57 -5.86
CA ARG A 249 -35.23 -6.96 -5.48
C ARG A 249 -36.45 -7.01 -4.58
N LYS A 250 -36.52 -6.15 -3.55
CA LYS A 250 -37.66 -6.08 -2.62
C LYS A 250 -38.95 -5.63 -3.32
N GLN A 251 -38.86 -4.67 -4.24
CA GLN A 251 -40.01 -4.24 -5.04
C GLN A 251 -40.53 -5.36 -5.94
N THR A 252 -39.65 -6.13 -6.58
CA THR A 252 -40.04 -7.31 -7.37
C THR A 252 -40.66 -8.39 -6.48
N GLU A 253 -40.08 -8.67 -5.30
CA GLU A 253 -40.63 -9.63 -4.34
C GLU A 253 -42.03 -9.23 -3.88
N GLU A 254 -42.23 -7.96 -3.57
CA GLU A 254 -43.53 -7.41 -3.16
C GLU A 254 -44.56 -7.45 -4.29
N GLN A 255 -44.16 -7.10 -5.52
CA GLN A 255 -45.02 -7.20 -6.70
C GLN A 255 -45.46 -8.64 -6.97
N LEU A 256 -44.52 -9.59 -6.94
CA LEU A 256 -44.82 -11.01 -7.11
C LEU A 256 -45.76 -11.52 -6.01
N ARG A 257 -45.56 -11.08 -4.77
CA ARG A 257 -46.44 -11.41 -3.65
C ARG A 257 -47.84 -10.81 -3.84
N TYR A 258 -47.92 -9.58 -4.35
CA TYR A 258 -49.20 -8.93 -4.65
C TYR A 258 -49.95 -9.70 -5.75
N GLU A 259 -49.28 -10.01 -6.86
CA GLU A 259 -49.84 -10.79 -7.98
C GLU A 259 -50.23 -12.21 -7.57
N ALA A 260 -49.50 -12.85 -6.65
CA ALA A 260 -49.86 -14.17 -6.13
C ALA A 260 -51.17 -14.16 -5.32
N LEU A 261 -51.59 -13.00 -4.81
CA LEU A 261 -52.75 -12.83 -3.94
C LEU A 261 -53.91 -12.07 -4.62
N HIS A 262 -53.71 -11.50 -5.80
CA HIS A 262 -54.72 -10.72 -6.53
C HIS A 262 -54.91 -11.27 -7.94
N ASP A 263 -56.10 -11.08 -8.49
CA ASP A 263 -56.42 -11.40 -9.87
C ASP A 263 -55.91 -10.30 -10.81
N SER A 264 -55.25 -10.68 -11.90
CA SER A 264 -54.59 -9.73 -12.80
C SER A 264 -55.54 -8.89 -13.65
N LEU A 265 -56.79 -9.33 -13.83
CA LEU A 265 -57.80 -8.63 -14.64
C LEU A 265 -58.61 -7.64 -13.80
N THR A 266 -58.92 -8.01 -12.56
CA THR A 266 -59.81 -7.23 -11.69
C THR A 266 -59.08 -6.48 -10.58
N HIS A 267 -57.82 -6.81 -10.31
CA HIS A 267 -57.04 -6.37 -9.15
C HIS A 267 -57.69 -6.71 -7.80
N LEU A 268 -58.74 -7.55 -7.80
CA LEU A 268 -59.39 -8.02 -6.60
C LEU A 268 -58.60 -9.19 -5.99
N PRO A 269 -58.71 -9.40 -4.66
CA PRO A 269 -58.09 -10.56 -4.03
C PRO A 269 -58.55 -11.87 -4.69
N ASN A 270 -57.59 -12.72 -5.03
CA ASN A 270 -57.87 -13.99 -5.68
C ASN A 270 -58.36 -15.05 -4.68
N ARG A 271 -58.64 -16.25 -5.19
CA ARG A 271 -59.10 -17.38 -4.37
C ARG A 271 -58.11 -17.75 -3.26
N THR A 272 -56.81 -17.66 -3.51
CA THR A 272 -55.77 -17.97 -2.50
C THR A 272 -55.86 -16.99 -1.34
N HIS A 273 -55.92 -15.68 -1.63
CA HIS A 273 -56.07 -14.66 -0.59
C HIS A 273 -57.37 -14.82 0.19
N LEU A 274 -58.49 -15.14 -0.48
CA LEU A 274 -59.77 -15.42 0.17
C LEU A 274 -59.65 -16.59 1.16
N ILE A 275 -59.05 -17.71 0.75
CA ILE A 275 -58.85 -18.89 1.62
C ILE A 275 -57.98 -18.54 2.83
N GLN A 276 -56.92 -17.76 2.61
CA GLN A 276 -56.00 -17.36 3.68
C GLN A 276 -56.70 -16.45 4.71
N GLN A 277 -57.49 -15.48 4.25
CA GLN A 277 -58.30 -14.61 5.12
C GLN A 277 -59.38 -15.41 5.87
N LEU A 278 -60.02 -16.38 5.20
CA LEU A 278 -61.00 -17.27 5.83
C LEU A 278 -60.37 -18.07 6.97
N GLN A 279 -59.20 -18.65 6.77
CA GLN A 279 -58.48 -19.41 7.80
C GLN A 279 -58.12 -18.52 8.98
N GLN A 280 -57.50 -17.36 8.73
CA GLN A 280 -57.15 -16.40 9.79
C GLN A 280 -58.37 -15.94 10.59
N THR A 281 -59.49 -15.69 9.90
CA THR A 281 -60.73 -15.26 10.55
C THR A 281 -61.31 -16.39 11.40
N LEU A 282 -61.34 -17.62 10.89
CA LEU A 282 -61.81 -18.79 11.64
C LEU A 282 -60.95 -19.06 12.89
N ASP A 283 -59.64 -18.92 12.78
CA ASP A 283 -58.73 -19.05 13.93
C ASP A 283 -58.98 -17.94 14.95
N THR A 284 -59.22 -16.71 14.50
CA THR A 284 -59.56 -15.58 15.38
C THR A 284 -60.87 -15.81 16.13
N VAL A 285 -61.92 -16.28 15.44
CA VAL A 285 -63.23 -16.61 16.04
C VAL A 285 -63.12 -17.77 17.02
N ARG A 286 -62.27 -18.77 16.73
CA ARG A 286 -61.98 -19.88 17.66
C ARG A 286 -61.35 -19.39 18.96
N VAL A 287 -60.41 -18.45 18.88
CA VAL A 287 -59.74 -17.90 20.05
C VAL A 287 -60.63 -16.89 20.79
N HIS A 288 -61.50 -16.16 20.07
CA HIS A 288 -62.38 -15.14 20.63
C HIS A 288 -63.85 -15.39 20.23
N PRO A 289 -64.61 -16.20 20.99
CA PRO A 289 -65.97 -16.63 20.64
C PRO A 289 -67.00 -15.50 20.49
N GLN A 290 -66.67 -14.31 21.00
CA GLN A 290 -67.48 -13.10 20.91
C GLN A 290 -67.42 -12.42 19.52
N TYR A 291 -66.48 -12.81 18.66
CA TYR A 291 -66.43 -12.35 17.28
C TYR A 291 -67.29 -13.25 16.38
N LEU A 292 -68.12 -12.62 15.54
CA LEU A 292 -68.92 -13.30 14.52
C LEU A 292 -68.34 -12.95 13.14
N ALA A 293 -68.25 -13.96 12.27
CA ALA A 293 -67.80 -13.82 10.89
C ALA A 293 -68.89 -14.32 9.93
N ALA A 294 -69.03 -13.66 8.78
CA ALA A 294 -69.95 -14.04 7.71
C ALA A 294 -69.22 -14.04 6.37
N VAL A 295 -69.61 -14.94 5.47
CA VAL A 295 -69.10 -15.02 4.09
C VAL A 295 -70.27 -14.87 3.14
N LEU A 296 -70.15 -13.97 2.18
CA LEU A 296 -71.14 -13.75 1.12
C LEU A 296 -70.52 -14.13 -0.23
N LEU A 297 -71.20 -15.01 -0.96
CA LEU A 297 -70.84 -15.38 -2.33
C LEU A 297 -71.91 -14.78 -3.25
N LEU A 298 -71.49 -13.88 -4.14
CA LEU A 298 -72.34 -13.26 -5.15
C LEU A 298 -71.85 -13.75 -6.52
N ASP A 299 -72.76 -14.32 -7.29
CA ASP A 299 -72.53 -14.64 -8.69
C ASP A 299 -73.05 -13.46 -9.52
N LEU A 300 -72.16 -12.81 -10.29
CA LEU A 300 -72.43 -11.56 -11.02
C LEU A 300 -72.64 -11.83 -12.51
#